data_AF-A0A966UZZ0-F1
#
_entry.id   AF-A0A966UZZ0-F1
#
_cell.length_a   1.000
_cell.length_b   1.000
_cell.length_c   1.000
_cell.angle_alpha   90.00
_cell.angle_beta   90.00
_cell.angle_gamma   90.00
#
_symmetry.space_group_name_H-M   'P 1'
#
loop_
_entity.id
_entity.type
_entity.pdbx_description
1 polymer ?
#
loop_
_entity_poly.entity_id
_entity_poly.type
_entity_poly.pdbx_seq_one_letter_code
_entity_poly.pdbx_strand_id
1 'polypeptide(L)'
;MTNFEQLSLDEIRSRRARLQAQEDAVSFVRRLAQGRLDLARDEERRRQSNDRSVNVESELAEVFGQEHGGGSARPPRETNVATDHPLVVELERLCESLGFGSLRQLDVDSLHAAIEQLAAFELARSSERRALFDEIDALTAELVRRYKDGGANVDSLLAE
;
A
#
# COMPACT_ATOMS: atom_id res chain seq x y z
N MET A 1 17.16 14.68 -10.76
CA MET A 1 16.37 14.80 -12.00
C MET A 1 16.63 13.57 -12.83
N THR A 2 15.65 12.68 -12.95
CA THR A 2 15.73 11.48 -13.78
C THR A 2 15.64 11.91 -15.24
N ASN A 3 16.71 11.70 -16.03
CA ASN A 3 16.72 12.08 -17.43
C ASN A 3 16.03 11.00 -18.27
N PHE A 4 14.74 11.20 -18.58
CA PHE A 4 13.95 10.27 -19.37
C PHE A 4 14.17 10.43 -20.88
N GLU A 5 14.85 11.49 -21.34
CA GLU A 5 15.02 11.81 -22.76
C GLU A 5 15.87 10.77 -23.52
N GLN A 6 16.71 10.02 -22.80
CA GLN A 6 17.61 9.02 -23.39
C GLN A 6 16.98 7.62 -23.52
N LEU A 7 15.84 7.37 -22.89
CA LEU A 7 15.15 6.09 -22.97
C LEU A 7 14.30 6.02 -24.25
N SER A 8 14.14 4.83 -24.82
CA SER A 8 13.15 4.52 -25.86
C SER A 8 11.72 4.46 -25.29
N LEU A 9 10.71 4.47 -26.17
CA LEU A 9 9.31 4.33 -25.74
C LEU A 9 9.06 3.01 -25.00
N ASP A 10 9.62 1.91 -25.50
CA ASP A 10 9.46 0.58 -24.89
C ASP A 10 10.12 0.51 -23.52
N GLU A 11 11.30 1.12 -23.35
CA GLU A 11 11.96 1.22 -22.04
C GLU A 11 11.14 2.04 -21.05
N ILE A 12 10.51 3.14 -21.49
CA ILE A 12 9.63 3.94 -20.62
C ILE A 12 8.38 3.13 -20.23
N ARG A 13 7.76 2.41 -21.18
CA ARG A 13 6.60 1.54 -20.91
C ARG A 13 6.96 0.43 -19.91
N SER A 14 8.05 -0.28 -20.17
CA SER A 14 8.55 -1.37 -19.32
C SER A 14 8.90 -0.87 -17.91
N ARG A 15 9.61 0.26 -17.80
CA ARG A 15 9.92 0.87 -16.51
C ARG A 15 8.65 1.28 -15.77
N ARG A 16 7.68 1.90 -16.45
CA ARG A 16 6.41 2.29 -15.84
C ARG A 16 5.65 1.07 -15.33
N ALA A 17 5.57 -0.01 -16.11
CA ALA A 17 4.92 -1.26 -15.70
C ALA A 17 5.59 -1.88 -14.46
N ARG A 18 6.93 -1.90 -14.42
CA ARG A 18 7.68 -2.38 -13.25
C ARG A 18 7.40 -1.55 -12.00
N LEU A 19 7.39 -0.22 -12.12
CA LEU A 19 7.09 0.66 -10.99
C LEU A 19 5.63 0.53 -10.53
N GLN A 20 4.69 0.32 -11.45
CA GLN A 20 3.29 0.05 -11.11
C GLN A 20 3.17 -1.24 -10.29
N ALA A 21 3.82 -2.33 -10.70
CA ALA A 21 3.81 -3.58 -9.94
C ALA A 21 4.44 -3.41 -8.53
N GLN A 22 5.48 -2.58 -8.40
CA GLN A 22 6.07 -2.24 -7.11
C GLN A 22 5.10 -1.41 -6.24
N GLU A 23 4.43 -0.43 -6.83
CA GLU A 23 3.43 0.39 -6.13
C GLU A 23 2.23 -0.43 -5.66
N ASP A 24 1.76 -1.38 -6.48
CA ASP A 24 0.69 -2.31 -6.12
C ASP A 24 1.04 -3.09 -4.85
N ALA A 25 2.26 -3.63 -4.77
CA ALA A 25 2.76 -4.34 -3.59
C ALA A 25 2.88 -3.44 -2.35
N VAL A 26 3.42 -2.22 -2.52
CA VAL A 26 3.53 -1.24 -1.43
C VAL A 26 2.13 -0.83 -0.93
N SER A 27 1.20 -0.54 -1.83
CA SER A 27 -0.18 -0.16 -1.50
C SER A 27 -0.95 -1.27 -0.80
N PHE A 28 -0.73 -2.52 -1.21
CA PHE A 28 -1.30 -3.69 -0.54
C PHE A 28 -0.78 -3.81 0.91
N VAL A 29 0.53 -3.83 1.09
CA VAL A 29 1.15 -3.98 2.41
C VAL A 29 0.85 -2.79 3.33
N ARG A 30 0.80 -1.58 2.79
CA ARG A 30 0.38 -0.38 3.51
C ARG A 30 -1.04 -0.53 4.07
N ARG A 31 -1.99 -1.00 3.26
CA ARG A 31 -3.38 -1.26 3.72
C ARG A 31 -3.44 -2.34 4.80
N LEU A 32 -2.66 -3.41 4.66
CA LEU A 32 -2.59 -4.45 5.68
C LEU A 32 -2.03 -3.90 7.01
N ALA A 33 -1.00 -3.04 6.95
CA ALA A 33 -0.47 -2.37 8.13
C ALA A 33 -1.49 -1.42 8.78
N GLN A 34 -2.28 -0.68 7.97
CA GLN A 34 -3.37 0.16 8.46
C GLN A 34 -4.41 -0.65 9.24
N GLY A 35 -4.91 -1.76 8.68
CA GLY A 35 -5.90 -2.60 9.36
C GLY A 35 -5.38 -3.20 10.68
N ARG A 36 -4.09 -3.58 10.73
CA ARG A 36 -3.46 -4.06 11.98
C ARG A 36 -3.28 -2.95 13.01
N LEU A 37 -2.91 -1.74 12.57
CA LEU A 37 -2.81 -0.57 13.43
C LEU A 37 -4.17 -0.17 14.02
N ASP A 38 -5.22 -0.23 13.22
CA ASP A 38 -6.58 0.07 13.66
C ASP A 38 -7.04 -0.92 14.73
N LEU A 39 -6.83 -2.22 14.52
CA LEU A 39 -7.12 -3.26 15.53
C LEU A 39 -6.36 -3.04 16.85
N ALA A 40 -5.09 -2.64 16.79
CA ALA A 40 -4.31 -2.34 18.00
C ALA A 40 -4.85 -1.12 18.76
N ARG A 41 -5.24 -0.08 18.02
CA ARG A 41 -5.85 1.14 18.60
C ARG A 41 -7.24 0.86 19.18
N ASP A 42 -8.02 -0.01 18.57
CA ASP A 42 -9.30 -0.46 19.13
C ASP A 42 -9.11 -1.22 20.43
N GLU A 43 -8.13 -2.12 20.50
CA GLU A 43 -7.79 -2.81 21.76
C GLU A 43 -7.36 -1.82 22.85
N GLU A 44 -6.57 -0.79 22.51
CA GLU A 44 -6.18 0.26 23.45
C GLU A 44 -7.41 1.04 23.95
N ARG A 45 -8.28 1.49 23.05
CA ARG A 45 -9.54 2.18 23.40
C ARG A 45 -10.42 1.32 24.32
N ARG A 46 -10.55 0.03 24.00
CA ARG A 46 -11.32 -0.95 24.77
C ARG A 46 -10.82 -1.08 26.21
N ARG A 47 -9.49 -1.08 26.41
CA ARG A 47 -8.88 -1.11 27.76
C ARG A 47 -9.15 0.17 28.53
N GLN A 48 -9.10 1.33 27.87
CA GLN A 48 -9.34 2.63 28.50
C GLN A 48 -10.80 2.85 28.90
N SER A 49 -11.76 2.37 28.11
CA SER A 49 -13.19 2.50 28.39
C SER A 49 -13.73 1.46 29.39
N ASN A 50 -12.91 0.46 29.76
CA ASN A 50 -13.33 -0.73 30.51
C ASN A 50 -14.52 -1.46 29.86
N ASP A 51 -14.72 -1.24 28.56
CA ASP A 51 -15.84 -1.78 27.81
C ASP A 51 -15.47 -3.18 27.32
N ARG A 52 -16.08 -4.19 27.94
CA ARG A 52 -15.87 -5.61 27.56
C ARG A 52 -16.78 -6.05 26.42
N SER A 53 -17.60 -5.18 25.83
CA SER A 53 -18.75 -5.58 25.01
C SER A 53 -18.54 -5.61 23.49
N VAL A 54 -17.36 -5.26 22.96
CA VAL A 54 -17.15 -5.25 21.50
C VAL A 54 -16.71 -6.63 20.99
N ASN A 55 -17.59 -7.24 20.18
CA ASN A 55 -17.38 -8.54 19.55
C ASN A 55 -16.44 -8.43 18.34
N VAL A 56 -15.32 -9.17 18.38
CA VAL A 56 -14.22 -9.16 17.39
C VAL A 56 -14.68 -9.49 15.97
N GLU A 57 -15.73 -10.29 15.87
CA GLU A 57 -16.31 -10.75 14.60
C GLU A 57 -16.98 -9.61 13.83
N SER A 58 -17.51 -8.60 14.52
CA SER A 58 -18.11 -7.41 13.90
C SER A 58 -17.05 -6.41 13.46
N GLU A 59 -15.97 -6.26 14.23
CA GLU A 59 -14.87 -5.32 13.96
C GLU A 59 -14.02 -5.77 12.75
N LEU A 60 -13.77 -7.07 12.61
CA LEU A 60 -13.09 -7.62 11.41
C LEU A 60 -13.91 -7.36 10.14
N ALA A 61 -15.22 -7.56 10.18
CA ALA A 61 -16.10 -7.27 9.04
C ALA A 61 -16.16 -5.77 8.72
N GLU A 62 -15.98 -4.89 9.70
CA GLU A 62 -15.98 -3.44 9.52
C GLU A 62 -14.62 -2.92 9.00
N VAL A 63 -13.51 -3.42 9.55
CA VAL A 63 -12.13 -3.10 9.10
C VAL A 63 -11.87 -3.58 7.67
N PHE A 64 -12.42 -4.73 7.27
CA PHE A 64 -12.42 -5.18 5.87
C PHE A 64 -13.59 -4.61 5.04
N GLY A 65 -14.66 -4.12 5.67
CA GLY A 65 -15.83 -3.52 5.00
C GLY A 65 -15.64 -2.07 4.55
N GLN A 66 -14.65 -1.37 5.11
CA GLN A 66 -14.19 -0.05 4.66
C GLN A 66 -13.39 -0.12 3.33
N GLU A 67 -13.35 -1.28 2.66
CA GLU A 67 -12.83 -1.49 1.29
C GLU A 67 -13.69 -0.79 0.21
N HIS A 68 -13.99 0.50 0.39
CA HIS A 68 -14.34 1.38 -0.73
C HIS A 68 -13.21 2.39 -0.90
N GLY A 69 -12.23 1.94 -1.69
CA GLY A 69 -11.12 2.67 -2.30
C GLY A 69 -11.00 4.14 -1.90
N GLY A 70 -10.16 4.40 -0.90
CA GLY A 70 -9.69 5.75 -0.59
C GLY A 70 -8.97 6.37 -1.79
N GLY A 71 -9.74 7.11 -2.59
CA GLY A 71 -9.32 8.32 -3.29
C GLY A 71 -8.21 8.20 -4.33
N SER A 72 -8.04 7.05 -4.99
CA SER A 72 -7.29 7.06 -6.25
C SER A 72 -8.25 7.44 -7.36
N ALA A 73 -8.01 8.56 -8.06
CA ALA A 73 -8.70 8.87 -9.32
C ALA A 73 -8.34 7.88 -10.45
N ARG A 74 -7.55 6.85 -10.15
CA ARG A 74 -7.06 5.83 -11.07
C ARG A 74 -8.03 4.64 -11.08
N PRO A 75 -8.29 4.04 -12.25
CA PRO A 75 -9.18 2.88 -12.37
C PRO A 75 -8.78 1.75 -11.40
N PRO A 76 -9.76 1.00 -10.86
CA PRO A 76 -9.46 -0.21 -10.11
C PRO A 76 -8.57 -1.15 -10.93
N ARG A 77 -7.48 -1.61 -10.33
CA ARG A 77 -6.60 -2.64 -10.91
C ARG A 77 -6.65 -3.88 -10.06
N GLU A 78 -6.76 -5.05 -10.70
CA GLU A 78 -6.57 -6.33 -10.02
C GLU A 78 -5.15 -6.38 -9.46
N THR A 79 -5.05 -6.26 -8.14
CA THR A 79 -3.79 -6.29 -7.41
C THR A 79 -3.58 -7.70 -6.90
N ASN A 80 -2.82 -8.52 -7.64
CA ASN A 80 -2.48 -9.87 -7.18
C ASN A 80 -1.06 -9.87 -6.61
N VAL A 81 -0.94 -9.56 -5.31
CA VAL A 81 0.34 -9.57 -4.59
C VAL A 81 0.52 -10.93 -3.94
N ALA A 82 1.61 -11.62 -4.30
CA ALA A 82 1.90 -12.94 -3.76
C ALA A 82 2.14 -12.87 -2.24
N THR A 83 1.69 -13.90 -1.52
CA THR A 83 1.83 -13.98 -0.05
C THR A 83 3.29 -14.02 0.39
N ASP A 84 4.18 -14.58 -0.43
CA ASP A 84 5.63 -14.64 -0.19
C ASP A 84 6.38 -13.37 -0.62
N HIS A 85 5.66 -12.32 -1.05
CA HIS A 85 6.29 -11.06 -1.44
C HIS A 85 7.11 -10.48 -0.27
N PRO A 86 8.35 -9.99 -0.50
CA PRO A 86 9.24 -9.55 0.58
C PRO A 86 8.64 -8.55 1.56
N LEU A 87 7.85 -7.59 1.07
CA LEU A 87 7.16 -6.60 1.93
C LEU A 87 6.05 -7.22 2.81
N VAL A 88 5.38 -8.27 2.34
CA VAL A 88 4.37 -9.00 3.13
C VAL A 88 5.09 -9.73 4.26
N VAL A 89 6.15 -10.45 3.92
CA VAL A 89 6.99 -11.19 4.88
C VAL A 89 7.68 -10.25 5.88
N GLU A 90 8.03 -9.02 5.49
CA GLU A 90 8.54 -7.98 6.39
C GLU A 90 7.49 -7.56 7.42
N LEU A 91 6.26 -7.28 6.98
CA LEU A 91 5.16 -6.90 7.87
C LEU A 91 4.74 -8.06 8.79
N GLU A 92 4.73 -9.29 8.30
CA GLU A 92 4.47 -10.49 9.12
C GLU A 92 5.51 -10.66 10.21
N ARG A 93 6.81 -10.59 9.87
CA ARG A 93 7.89 -10.66 10.86
C ARG A 93 7.81 -9.54 11.89
N LEU A 94 7.45 -8.32 11.47
CA LEU A 94 7.19 -7.23 12.41
C LEU A 94 6.08 -7.61 13.39
N CYS A 95 4.93 -8.07 12.89
CA CYS A 95 3.81 -8.48 13.73
C CYS A 95 4.13 -9.65 14.67
N GLU A 96 4.92 -10.62 14.22
CA GLU A 96 5.43 -11.71 15.07
C GLU A 96 6.31 -11.16 16.20
N SER A 97 7.25 -10.27 15.89
CA SER A 97 8.14 -9.66 16.89
C SER A 97 7.41 -8.82 17.93
N LEU A 98 6.26 -8.25 17.56
CA LEU A 98 5.37 -7.48 18.44
C LEU A 98 4.42 -8.35 19.27
N GLY A 99 4.40 -9.67 19.06
CA GLY A 99 3.40 -10.55 19.67
C GLY A 99 1.97 -10.26 19.21
N PHE A 100 1.80 -9.66 18.03
CA PHE A 100 0.52 -9.17 17.53
C PHE A 100 -0.54 -10.28 17.41
N GLY A 101 -0.13 -11.52 17.15
CA GLY A 101 -1.03 -12.69 17.13
C GLY A 101 -1.74 -12.95 18.47
N SER A 102 -1.23 -12.41 19.57
CA SER A 102 -1.83 -12.47 20.91
C SER A 102 -2.11 -11.06 21.46
N LEU A 103 -2.51 -10.12 20.59
CA LEU A 103 -2.75 -8.70 20.90
C LEU A 103 -3.50 -8.46 22.22
N ARG A 104 -4.56 -9.24 22.52
CA ARG A 104 -5.37 -9.10 23.73
C ARG A 104 -4.64 -9.48 25.03
N GLN A 105 -3.55 -10.22 24.93
CA GLN A 105 -2.74 -10.70 26.05
C GLN A 105 -1.51 -9.82 26.29
N LEU A 106 -1.17 -8.93 25.35
CA LEU A 106 -0.09 -7.96 25.54
C LEU A 106 -0.37 -7.09 26.76
N ASP A 107 0.65 -6.72 27.51
CA ASP A 107 0.53 -5.66 28.52
C ASP A 107 0.35 -4.28 27.85
N VAL A 108 0.17 -3.24 28.66
CA VAL A 108 -0.09 -1.87 28.18
C VAL A 108 1.11 -1.33 27.38
N ASP A 109 2.32 -1.55 27.90
CA ASP A 109 3.54 -1.03 27.28
C ASP A 109 3.82 -1.71 25.93
N SER A 110 3.62 -3.04 25.86
CA SER A 110 3.79 -3.82 24.63
C SER A 110 2.74 -3.46 23.58
N LEU A 111 1.49 -3.22 23.99
CA LEU A 111 0.43 -2.77 23.08
C LEU A 111 0.77 -1.39 22.50
N HIS A 112 1.22 -0.45 23.34
CA HIS A 112 1.63 0.88 22.89
C HIS A 112 2.82 0.81 21.94
N ALA A 113 3.84 0.01 22.26
CA ALA A 113 4.99 -0.23 21.38
C ALA A 113 4.59 -0.86 20.04
N ALA A 114 3.59 -1.76 20.02
CA ALA A 114 3.06 -2.33 18.79
C ALA A 114 2.36 -1.27 17.92
N ILE A 115 1.57 -0.39 18.52
CA ILE A 115 0.92 0.74 17.82
C ILE A 115 1.97 1.67 17.20
N GLU A 116 2.99 2.07 17.96
CA GLU A 116 4.05 2.95 17.47
C GLU A 116 4.81 2.33 16.29
N GLN A 117 5.21 1.06 16.40
CA GLN A 117 5.97 0.39 15.35
C GLN A 117 5.14 0.11 14.10
N LEU A 118 3.86 -0.27 14.23
CA LEU A 118 2.96 -0.42 13.10
C LEU A 118 2.69 0.93 12.41
N ALA A 119 2.53 2.01 13.17
CA ALA A 119 2.37 3.35 12.63
C ALA A 119 3.62 3.81 11.87
N ALA A 120 4.82 3.54 12.40
CA ALA A 120 6.07 3.86 11.73
C ALA A 120 6.22 3.07 10.41
N PHE A 121 5.88 1.78 10.42
CA PHE A 121 5.90 0.94 9.23
C PHE A 121 4.91 1.45 8.16
N GLU A 122 3.67 1.75 8.55
CA GLU A 122 2.65 2.30 7.64
C GLU A 122 3.12 3.63 7.03
N LEU A 123 3.68 4.53 7.83
CA LEU A 123 4.17 5.82 7.38
C LEU A 123 5.33 5.66 6.38
N ALA A 124 6.22 4.70 6.60
CA ALA A 124 7.30 4.38 5.66
C ALA A 124 6.73 3.90 4.31
N ARG A 125 5.78 2.96 4.32
CA ARG A 125 5.10 2.48 3.10
C ARG A 125 4.31 3.60 2.40
N SER A 126 3.66 4.48 3.16
CA SER A 126 2.98 5.67 2.65
C SER A 126 3.94 6.65 1.96
N SER A 127 5.16 6.78 2.46
CA SER A 127 6.20 7.63 1.86
C SER A 127 6.77 7.01 0.59
N GLU A 128 7.04 5.71 0.62
CA GLU A 128 7.49 4.93 -0.53
C GLU A 128 6.47 4.95 -1.68
N ARG A 129 5.18 4.76 -1.36
CA ARG A 129 4.07 4.85 -2.32
C ARG A 129 4.03 6.20 -3.04
N ARG A 130 4.21 7.30 -2.31
CA ARG A 130 4.21 8.66 -2.89
C ARG A 130 5.37 8.83 -3.87
N ALA A 131 6.57 8.42 -3.48
CA ALA A 131 7.74 8.47 -4.37
C ALA A 131 7.55 7.63 -5.64
N LEU A 132 6.95 6.44 -5.52
CA LEU A 132 6.62 5.60 -6.67
C LEU A 132 5.61 6.29 -7.61
N PHE A 133 4.57 6.93 -7.07
CA PHE A 133 3.65 7.68 -7.90
C PHE A 133 4.30 8.86 -8.61
N ASP A 134 5.14 9.62 -7.92
CA ASP A 134 5.85 10.74 -8.54
C ASP A 134 6.68 10.26 -9.75
N GLU A 135 7.36 9.12 -9.64
CA GLU A 135 8.09 8.51 -10.76
C GLU A 135 7.16 7.97 -11.88
N ILE A 136 6.08 7.27 -11.51
CA ILE A 136 5.11 6.72 -12.47
C ILE A 136 4.44 7.85 -13.27
N ASP A 137 4.09 8.94 -12.62
CA ASP A 137 3.42 10.06 -13.23
C ASP A 137 4.37 10.86 -14.12
N ALA A 138 5.65 11.00 -13.73
CA ALA A 138 6.69 11.56 -14.60
C ALA A 138 6.90 10.73 -15.88
N LEU A 139 6.98 9.39 -15.77
CA LEU A 139 7.06 8.50 -16.94
C LEU A 139 5.79 8.56 -17.80
N THR A 140 4.63 8.69 -17.18
CA THR A 140 3.35 8.82 -17.89
C THR A 140 3.28 10.13 -18.67
N ALA A 141 3.71 11.24 -18.06
CA ALA A 141 3.79 12.54 -18.72
C ALA A 141 4.74 12.49 -19.94
N GLU A 142 5.89 11.82 -19.80
CA GLU A 142 6.84 11.65 -20.90
C GLU A 142 6.27 10.80 -22.04
N LEU A 143 5.57 9.70 -21.75
CA LEU A 143 4.86 8.92 -22.78
C LEU A 143 3.86 9.78 -23.53
N VAL A 144 2.99 10.50 -22.80
CA VAL A 144 1.98 11.38 -23.40
C VAL A 144 2.62 12.45 -24.29
N ARG A 145 3.74 13.04 -23.85
CA ARG A 145 4.48 14.02 -24.64
C ARG A 145 4.99 13.41 -25.95
N ARG A 146 5.67 12.27 -25.90
CA ARG A 146 6.20 11.59 -27.09
C ARG A 146 5.11 11.12 -28.06
N TYR A 147 3.95 10.68 -27.56
CA TYR A 147 2.82 10.36 -28.43
C TYR A 147 2.26 11.58 -29.16
N LYS A 148 2.25 12.75 -28.53
CA LYS A 148 1.84 14.01 -29.17
C LYS A 148 2.88 14.48 -30.20
N ASP A 149 4.16 14.42 -29.85
CA ASP A 149 5.26 14.86 -30.70
C ASP A 149 5.47 13.92 -31.92
N GLY A 150 5.19 12.63 -31.76
CA GLY A 150 5.30 11.60 -32.81
C GLY A 150 4.21 11.62 -33.88
N GLY A 151 3.29 12.59 -33.85
CA GLY A 151 2.15 12.66 -34.77
C GLY A 151 1.13 11.56 -34.49
N ALA A 152 0.08 11.89 -33.73
CA ALA A 152 -0.91 10.94 -33.24
C ALA A 152 -1.38 9.92 -34.29
N ASN A 153 -0.89 8.68 -34.21
CA ASN A 153 -1.58 7.53 -34.77
C ASN A 153 -1.97 6.58 -33.63
N VAL A 154 -3.22 6.73 -33.21
CA VAL A 154 -3.89 5.96 -32.15
C VAL A 154 -3.92 4.46 -32.48
N ASP A 155 -3.71 4.07 -33.75
CA ASP A 155 -3.69 2.66 -34.19
C ASP A 155 -2.57 1.83 -33.52
N SER A 156 -1.47 2.47 -33.09
CA SER A 156 -0.38 1.78 -32.39
C SER A 156 -0.67 1.48 -30.91
N LEU A 157 -1.76 2.01 -30.34
CA LEU A 157 -2.21 1.75 -28.97
C LEU A 157 -3.22 0.59 -28.86
N LEU A 158 -3.76 0.11 -29.99
CA LEU A 158 -4.76 -0.96 -30.04
C LEU A 158 -4.21 -2.29 -30.60
N ALA A 159 -2.91 -2.33 -30.93
CA ALA A 159 -2.27 -3.49 -31.55
C ALA A 159 -1.51 -4.41 -30.56
N GLU A 160 -1.62 -4.18 -29.24
CA GLU A 160 -1.05 -5.04 -28.20
C GLU A 160 -2.11 -5.57 -27.23
#